data_AF-X1HUV6-F1
#
_entry.id   AF-X1HUV6-F1
#
_cell.length_a   1.000
_cell.length_b   1.000
_cell.length_c   1.000
_cell.angle_alpha   90.00
_cell.angle_beta   90.00
_cell.angle_gamma   90.00
#
_symmetry.space_group_name_H-M   'P 1'
#
loop_
_entity.id
_entity.type
_entity.pdbx_description
1 polymer ?
#
loop_
_entity_poly.entity_id
_entity_poly.type
_entity_poly.pdbx_seq_one_letter_code
_entity_poly.pdbx_strand_id
1 'polypeptide(L)' 'MKGDIAMKKTSGGAKKHGRNKEKCQKYREQNRRKKNKIGKWKKLIKNLHSDNSMRRQLEKRIKEVEGIVNY' A
#
# COMPACT_ATOMS: atom_id res chain seq x y z
N MET A 1 -10.30 49.57 -24.73
CA MET A 1 -11.43 49.04 -23.94
C MET A 1 -10.93 47.90 -23.07
N LYS A 2 -11.12 48.00 -21.75
CA LYS A 2 -10.79 46.96 -20.76
C LYS A 2 -11.67 45.73 -20.99
N GLY A 3 -11.08 44.55 -20.94
CA GLY A 3 -11.79 43.27 -21.03
C GLY A 3 -11.13 42.27 -20.11
N ASP A 4 -11.26 42.51 -18.80
CA ASP A 4 -10.80 41.60 -17.76
C ASP A 4 -11.55 40.27 -17.90
N ILE A 5 -10.86 39.24 -18.42
CA ILE A 5 -11.35 37.86 -18.44
C ILE A 5 -11.39 37.40 -16.98
N ALA A 6 -12.55 37.52 -16.36
CA ALA A 6 -12.81 37.00 -15.03
C ALA A 6 -12.53 35.48 -15.03
N MET A 7 -11.36 35.08 -14.52
CA MET A 7 -11.09 33.70 -14.18
C MET A 7 -12.17 33.27 -13.17
N LYS A 8 -13.12 32.44 -13.62
CA LYS A 8 -14.17 31.86 -12.78
C LYS A 8 -13.52 31.29 -11.52
N LYS A 9 -13.74 31.94 -10.38
CA LYS A 9 -13.28 31.49 -9.05
C LYS A 9 -13.93 30.14 -8.78
N THR A 10 -13.23 29.05 -9.10
CA THR A 10 -13.67 27.70 -8.75
C THR A 10 -13.69 27.61 -7.22
N SER A 11 -14.87 27.35 -6.67
CA SER A 11 -15.13 27.32 -5.24
C SER A 11 -14.22 26.29 -4.55
N GLY A 12 -13.80 26.58 -3.32
CA GLY A 12 -12.87 25.75 -2.54
C GLY A 12 -13.33 24.30 -2.31
N GLY A 13 -14.58 23.96 -2.65
CA GLY A 13 -15.10 22.59 -2.65
C GLY A 13 -14.57 21.71 -3.80
N ALA A 14 -14.42 22.25 -5.02
CA ALA A 14 -13.95 21.48 -6.17
C ALA A 14 -12.48 21.02 -6.03
N LYS A 15 -11.66 21.78 -5.29
CA LYS A 15 -10.27 21.43 -4.95
C LYS A 15 -10.17 20.32 -3.87
N LYS A 16 -11.26 19.98 -3.16
CA LYS A 16 -11.24 18.97 -2.09
C LYS A 16 -11.27 17.53 -2.61
N HIS A 17 -11.77 17.28 -3.82
CA HIS A 17 -11.86 15.92 -4.40
C HIS A 17 -10.49 15.28 -4.75
N GLY A 18 -9.38 16.02 -4.61
CA GLY A 18 -8.01 15.51 -4.78
C GLY A 18 -7.25 15.18 -3.50
N ARG A 19 -7.52 15.87 -2.38
CA ARG A 19 -6.70 15.74 -1.14
C ARG A 19 -6.83 14.39 -0.45
N ASN A 20 -7.96 13.69 -0.62
CA ASN A 20 -8.12 12.32 -0.10
C ASN A 20 -7.53 11.26 -1.06
N LYS A 21 -7.39 11.56 -2.35
CA LYS A 21 -6.81 10.61 -3.33
C LYS A 21 -5.37 10.26 -3.00
N GLU A 22 -4.56 11.20 -2.53
CA GLU A 22 -3.19 10.90 -2.11
C GLU A 22 -3.14 9.93 -0.91
N LYS A 23 -4.01 10.14 0.10
CA LYS A 23 -4.09 9.22 1.25
C LYS A 23 -4.56 7.83 0.80
N CYS A 24 -5.60 7.76 -0.04
CA CYS A 24 -6.08 6.50 -0.61
C CYS A 24 -5.02 5.81 -1.48
N GLN A 25 -4.26 6.56 -2.28
CA GLN A 25 -3.19 6.04 -3.11
C GLN A 25 -2.03 5.51 -2.27
N LYS A 26 -1.61 6.26 -1.24
CA LYS A 26 -0.60 5.82 -0.26
C LYS A 26 -1.05 4.53 0.44
N TYR A 27 -2.31 4.46 0.87
CA TYR A 27 -2.88 3.27 1.49
C TYR A 27 -2.87 2.06 0.53
N ARG A 28 -3.36 2.23 -0.70
CA ARG A 28 -3.33 1.19 -1.74
C ARG A 28 -1.92 0.73 -2.04
N GLU A 29 -0.98 1.66 -2.15
CA GLU A 29 0.40 1.35 -2.48
C GLU A 29 1.11 0.62 -1.34
N GLN A 30 0.91 1.02 -0.08
CA GLN A 30 1.41 0.30 1.08
C GLN A 30 0.88 -1.13 1.13
N ASN A 31 -0.43 -1.31 0.91
CA ASN A 31 -1.04 -2.65 0.87
C ASN A 31 -0.50 -3.49 -0.29
N ARG A 32 -0.31 -2.91 -1.48
CA ARG A 32 0.31 -3.58 -2.62
C ARG A 32 1.74 -4.01 -2.29
N ARG A 33 2.55 -3.14 -1.68
CA ARG A 33 3.93 -3.46 -1.26
C ARG A 33 3.96 -4.58 -0.22
N LYS A 34 3.06 -4.58 0.76
CA LYS A 34 2.92 -5.66 1.75
C LYS A 34 2.59 -7.00 1.07
N LYS A 35 1.58 -7.03 0.20
CA LYS A 35 1.21 -8.23 -0.58
C LYS A 35 2.36 -8.75 -1.45
N ASN A 36 3.09 -7.85 -2.11
CA ASN A 36 4.25 -8.24 -2.93
C ASN A 36 5.38 -8.85 -2.10
N LYS A 37 5.66 -8.32 -0.90
CA LYS A 37 6.65 -8.91 0.03
C LYS A 37 6.24 -10.32 0.43
N ILE A 38 4.98 -10.51 0.84
CA ILE A 38 4.44 -11.84 1.17
C ILE A 38 4.57 -12.80 -0.03
N GLY A 39 4.21 -12.36 -1.24
CA GLY A 39 4.33 -13.17 -2.45
C GLY A 39 5.76 -13.62 -2.73
N LYS A 40 6.76 -12.74 -2.55
CA LYS A 40 8.17 -13.09 -2.68
C LYS A 40 8.59 -14.12 -1.62
N TRP A 41 8.22 -13.92 -0.36
CA TRP A 41 8.54 -14.86 0.71
C TRP A 41 7.88 -16.24 0.50
N LYS A 42 6.62 -16.29 0.07
CA LYS A 42 5.94 -17.55 -0.27
C LYS A 42 6.65 -18.30 -1.41
N LYS A 43 7.15 -17.59 -2.43
CA LYS A 43 7.95 -18.22 -3.51
C LYS A 43 9.29 -18.78 -3.00
N LEU A 44 9.96 -18.06 -2.09
CA LEU A 44 11.20 -18.56 -1.47
C LEU A 44 10.95 -19.82 -0.64
N ILE A 45 9.87 -19.82 0.17
CA ILE A 45 9.49 -20.97 1.00
C ILE A 45 9.23 -22.23 0.16
N LYS A 46 8.58 -22.09 -1.01
CA LYS A 46 8.30 -23.24 -1.90
C LYS A 46 9.56 -24.01 -2.31
N ASN A 47 10.70 -23.32 -2.40
CA ASN A 47 11.97 -23.90 -2.83
C ASN A 47 12.86 -24.33 -1.65
N LEU A 48 12.44 -24.05 -0.40
CA LEU A 48 13.22 -24.34 0.80
C LEU A 48 12.73 -25.62 1.49
N HIS A 49 13.67 -26.44 1.96
CA HIS A 49 13.34 -27.61 2.75
C HIS A 49 12.65 -27.23 4.07
N SER A 50 11.77 -28.09 4.58
CA SER A 50 10.95 -27.83 5.78
C SER A 50 11.78 -27.57 7.04
N ASP A 51 12.97 -28.18 7.13
CA ASP A 51 13.86 -28.04 8.28
C ASP A 51 14.82 -26.85 8.20
N ASN A 52 14.71 -26.03 7.14
CA ASN A 52 15.57 -24.87 7.00
C ASN A 52 15.15 -23.76 7.98
N SER A 53 16.09 -23.27 8.79
CA SER A 53 15.85 -22.19 9.76
C SER A 53 15.35 -20.90 9.10
N MET A 54 15.82 -20.57 7.89
CA MET A 54 15.36 -19.42 7.11
C MET A 54 13.90 -19.56 6.70
N ARG A 55 13.43 -20.79 6.41
CA ARG A 55 12.02 -21.04 6.09
C ARG A 55 11.13 -20.70 7.28
N ARG A 56 11.48 -21.17 8.49
CA ARG A 56 10.75 -20.84 9.73
C ARG A 56 10.71 -19.33 10.00
N GLN A 57 11.82 -18.63 9.76
CA GLN A 57 11.87 -17.17 9.89
C GLN A 57 10.97 -16.44 8.89
N LEU A 58 10.95 -16.88 7.62
CA LEU A 58 10.07 -16.31 6.59
C LEU A 58 8.59 -16.57 6.91
N GLU A 59 8.24 -17.75 7.39
CA GLU A 59 6.87 -18.09 7.83
C GLU A 59 6.43 -17.22 9.00
N LYS A 60 7.30 -16.98 10.00
CA LYS A 60 7.02 -16.06 11.11
C LYS A 60 6.75 -14.64 10.62
N ARG A 61 7.61 -14.11 9.74
CA ARG A 61 7.45 -12.76 9.15
C ARG A 61 6.18 -12.63 8.30
N ILE A 62 5.76 -13.68 7.59
CA ILE A 62 4.50 -13.69 6.84
C ILE A 62 3.32 -13.55 7.82
N LYS A 63 3.30 -14.32 8.91
CA LYS A 63 2.24 -14.27 9.93
C LYS A 63 2.13 -12.89 10.60
N GLU A 64 3.27 -12.28 10.92
CA GLU A 64 3.32 -10.91 11.48
C GLU A 64 2.74 -9.87 10.51
N VAL A 65 3.08 -9.95 9.21
CA VAL A 65 2.59 -8.99 8.20
C VAL A 65 1.14 -9.22 7.81
N GLU A 66 0.67 -10.47 7.82
CA GLU A 66 -0.74 -10.82 7.60
C GLU A 66 -1.62 -10.49 8.82
N GLY A 67 -1.03 -10.15 9.98
CA GLY A 67 -1.77 -9.83 11.20
C GLY A 67 -2.47 -11.05 11.82
N ILE A 68 -2.00 -12.26 11.48
CA ILE A 68 -2.57 -13.53 11.97
C ILE A 68 -2.08 -13.82 13.40
N VAL A 69 -1.04 -13.13 13.88
CA VAL A 69 -0.66 -13.13 15.29
C VAL A 69 -1.54 -12.12 16.03
N ASN A 70 -2.83 -12.46 16.18
CA ASN A 70 -3.66 -11.88 17.23
C ASN A 70 -3.64 -12.86 18.41
N TYR A 71 -3.39 -12.30 19.59
CA TYR A 71 -3.20 -12.91 20.91
C TYR A 71 -1.80 -13.48 21.21
#